data_AF-A0A2R4WN75-F1
#
_entry.id   AF-A0A2R4WN75-F1
#
_cell.length_a   1.000
_cell.length_b   1.000
_cell.length_c   1.000
_cell.angle_alpha   90.00
_cell.angle_beta   90.00
_cell.angle_gamma   90.00
#
_symmetry.space_group_name_H-M   'P 1'
#
loop_
_entity.id
_entity.type
_entity.pdbx_description
1 polymer ?
#
loop_
_entity_poly.entity_id
_entity_poly.type
_entity_poly.pdbx_seq_one_letter_code
_entity_poly.pdbx_strand_id
1 'polypeptide(L)'
;MTTLFEERERAAEALFALDEELRFLALARRNKMLGAWMCERLNLTGREAEEYKSRLVEAGAAPPALGRTADEALVERLRADLTAGGADAEADALPGLVARYGAEAARTVREQARA
;
A
#
# COMPACT_ATOMS: atom_id res chain seq x y z
N MET A 1 28.98 -25.49 18.77
CA MET A 1 28.43 -26.12 17.55
C MET A 1 26.99 -25.68 17.45
N THR A 2 26.60 -25.03 16.37
CA THR A 2 25.18 -24.76 16.10
C THR A 2 24.53 -26.05 15.63
N THR A 3 23.33 -26.34 16.11
CA THR A 3 22.56 -27.51 15.71
C THR A 3 21.81 -27.25 14.41
N LEU A 4 21.50 -28.31 13.65
CA LEU A 4 20.68 -28.21 12.43
C LEU A 4 19.33 -27.51 12.69
N PHE A 5 18.76 -27.67 13.89
CA PHE A 5 17.51 -27.02 14.26
C PHE A 5 17.68 -25.50 14.35
N GLU A 6 18.73 -25.04 15.05
CA GLU A 6 19.06 -23.61 15.18
C GLU A 6 19.37 -22.96 13.82
N GLU A 7 19.99 -23.68 12.88
CA GLU A 7 20.23 -23.17 11.52
C GLU A 7 18.94 -22.97 10.74
N ARG A 8 17.97 -23.89 10.87
CA ARG A 8 16.66 -23.78 10.22
C ARG A 8 15.79 -22.69 10.84
N GLU A 9 15.86 -22.52 12.15
CA GLU A 9 15.18 -21.45 12.88
C GLU A 9 15.64 -20.08 12.38
N ARG A 10 16.96 -19.83 12.35
CA ARG A 10 17.51 -18.57 11.82
C ARG A 10 17.14 -18.32 10.36
N ALA A 11 17.15 -19.36 9.53
CA ALA A 11 16.75 -19.23 8.13
C ALA A 11 15.26 -18.86 7.99
N ALA A 12 14.39 -19.43 8.83
CA ALA A 12 12.97 -19.11 8.85
C ALA A 12 12.70 -17.68 9.33
N GLU A 13 13.37 -17.23 10.38
CA GLU A 13 13.28 -15.85 10.88
C GLU A 13 13.76 -14.83 9.84
N ALA A 14 14.90 -15.10 9.19
CA ALA A 14 15.44 -14.24 8.15
C ALA A 14 14.50 -14.14 6.93
N LEU A 15 13.91 -15.26 6.51
CA LEU A 15 12.93 -15.27 5.42
C LEU A 15 11.66 -14.48 5.81
N PHE A 16 11.17 -14.67 7.04
CA PHE A 16 10.01 -13.94 7.53
C PHE A 16 10.25 -12.42 7.57
N ALA A 17 11.41 -11.99 8.09
CA ALA A 17 11.78 -10.58 8.12
C ALA A 17 11.86 -9.96 6.72
N LEU A 18 12.47 -10.68 5.78
CA LEU A 18 12.56 -10.27 4.38
C LEU A 18 11.17 -10.17 3.73
N ASP A 19 10.33 -11.19 3.90
CA ASP A 19 8.98 -11.20 3.32
C ASP A 19 8.13 -10.03 3.86
N GLU A 20 8.23 -9.74 5.16
CA GLU A 20 7.51 -8.64 5.80
C GLU A 20 8.03 -7.28 5.33
N GLU A 21 9.35 -7.12 5.16
CA GLU A 21 9.96 -5.91 4.59
C GLU A 21 9.48 -5.67 3.15
N LEU A 22 9.54 -6.70 2.29
CA LEU A 22 9.08 -6.60 0.90
C LEU A 22 7.57 -6.29 0.83
N ARG A 23 6.78 -6.88 1.73
CA ARG A 23 5.35 -6.60 1.83
C ARG A 23 5.10 -5.15 2.23
N PHE A 24 5.81 -4.63 3.23
CA PHE A 24 5.70 -3.25 3.67
C PHE A 24 6.05 -2.27 2.55
N LEU A 25 7.17 -2.49 1.87
CA LEU A 25 7.61 -1.67 0.74
C LEU A 25 6.60 -1.70 -0.42
N ALA A 26 6.02 -2.87 -0.71
CA ALA A 26 4.99 -3.01 -1.74
C ALA A 26 3.71 -2.23 -1.38
N LEU A 27 3.26 -2.31 -0.13
CA LEU A 27 2.09 -1.54 0.33
C LEU A 27 2.32 -0.03 0.25
N ALA A 28 3.50 0.44 0.69
CA ALA A 28 3.85 1.85 0.58
C ALA A 28 3.86 2.33 -0.89
N ARG A 29 4.41 1.52 -1.80
CA ARG A 29 4.43 1.86 -3.23
C ARG A 29 3.04 1.84 -3.86
N ARG A 30 2.20 0.84 -3.54
CA ARG A 30 0.79 0.80 -3.96
C ARG A 30 0.06 2.08 -3.53
N ASN A 31 0.22 2.48 -2.26
CA ASN A 31 -0.45 3.66 -1.71
C ASN A 31 0.04 4.95 -2.39
N LYS A 32 1.33 5.05 -2.75
CA LYS A 32 1.83 6.18 -3.56
C LYS A 32 1.16 6.24 -4.94
N MET A 33 0.99 5.10 -5.62
CA MET A 33 0.30 5.03 -6.92
C MET A 33 -1.17 5.43 -6.81
N LEU A 34 -1.88 4.91 -5.79
CA LEU A 34 -3.26 5.32 -5.49
C LEU A 34 -3.35 6.81 -5.19
N GLY A 35 -2.40 7.35 -4.43
CA GLY A 35 -2.35 8.77 -4.10
C GLY A 35 -2.16 9.65 -5.33
N ALA A 36 -1.32 9.23 -6.28
CA ALA A 36 -1.17 9.93 -7.56
C ALA A 36 -2.49 9.95 -8.36
N TRP A 37 -3.15 8.79 -8.46
CA TRP A 37 -4.45 8.68 -9.14
C TRP A 37 -5.53 9.55 -8.47
N MET A 38 -5.58 9.56 -7.13
CA MET A 38 -6.50 10.40 -6.37
C MET A 38 -6.26 11.89 -6.61
N CYS A 39 -5.00 12.34 -6.64
CA CYS A 39 -4.68 13.74 -6.90
C CYS A 39 -5.20 14.20 -8.27
N GLU A 40 -5.15 13.35 -9.29
CA GLU A 40 -5.72 13.65 -10.61
C GLU A 40 -7.24 13.82 -10.55
N ARG A 41 -7.96 13.01 -9.76
CA ARG A 41 -9.43 13.10 -9.62
C ARG A 41 -9.87 14.30 -8.79
N LEU A 42 -9.10 14.61 -7.77
CA LEU A 42 -9.35 15.72 -6.85
C LEU A 42 -8.78 17.06 -7.36
N ASN A 43 -8.15 17.08 -8.54
CA ASN A 43 -7.46 18.24 -9.11
C ASN A 43 -6.41 18.86 -8.16
N LEU A 44 -5.74 18.03 -7.35
CA LEU A 44 -4.69 18.46 -6.44
C LEU A 44 -3.37 18.59 -7.19
N THR A 45 -2.65 19.68 -6.98
CA THR A 45 -1.38 19.95 -7.66
C THR A 45 -0.31 20.48 -6.71
N GLY A 46 0.95 20.43 -7.15
CA GLY A 46 2.09 20.95 -6.40
C GLY A 46 2.18 20.38 -4.98
N ARG A 47 2.26 21.27 -3.98
CA ARG A 47 2.43 20.91 -2.58
C ARG A 47 1.25 20.10 -2.02
N GLU A 48 0.02 20.42 -2.43
CA GLU A 48 -1.18 19.74 -1.94
C GLU A 48 -1.21 18.28 -2.41
N ALA A 49 -0.76 18.02 -3.64
CA ALA A 49 -0.65 16.65 -4.16
C ALA A 49 0.39 15.82 -3.39
N GLU A 50 1.55 16.40 -3.07
CA GLU A 50 2.60 15.71 -2.31
C GLU A 50 2.20 15.44 -0.86
N GLU A 51 1.51 16.40 -0.23
CA GLU A 51 0.92 16.23 1.10
C GLU A 51 -0.15 15.13 1.10
N TYR A 52 -1.03 15.09 0.10
CA TYR A 52 -2.06 14.05 -0.02
C TYR A 52 -1.44 12.66 -0.17
N LYS A 53 -0.47 12.49 -1.08
CA LYS A 53 0.25 11.22 -1.27
C LYS A 53 0.93 10.77 0.03
N SER A 54 1.59 11.68 0.75
CA SER A 54 2.27 11.37 2.01
C SER A 54 1.29 10.92 3.09
N ARG A 55 0.19 11.66 3.27
CA ARG A 55 -0.89 11.29 4.20
C ARG A 55 -1.51 9.94 3.86
N LEU A 56 -1.60 9.58 2.58
CA LEU A 56 -2.15 8.29 2.17
C LEU A 56 -1.22 7.12 2.51
N VAL A 57 0.10 7.31 2.39
CA VAL A 57 1.09 6.32 2.82
C VAL A 57 1.03 6.13 4.34
N GLU A 58 1.00 7.22 5.09
CA GLU A 58 0.86 7.19 6.55
C GLU A 58 -0.42 6.47 6.99
N ALA A 59 -1.53 6.75 6.31
CA ALA A 59 -2.81 6.11 6.57
C ALA A 59 -2.79 4.60 6.38
N GLY A 60 -2.12 4.14 5.32
CA GLY A 60 -2.01 2.70 5.04
C GLY A 60 -1.06 1.96 5.98
N ALA A 61 -0.27 2.67 6.79
CA ALA A 61 0.53 2.09 7.86
C ALA A 61 -0.28 1.94 9.16
N ALA A 62 -1.45 2.59 9.29
CA ALA A 62 -2.30 2.45 10.46
C ALA A 62 -3.02 1.09 10.45
N PRO A 63 -3.17 0.44 11.62
CA PRO A 63 -3.98 -0.78 11.73
C PRO A 63 -5.43 -0.52 11.29
N PRO A 64 -6.05 -1.43 10.52
CA PRO A 64 -7.45 -1.31 10.18
C PRO A 64 -8.34 -1.47 11.42
N ALA A 65 -9.56 -0.93 11.36
CA ALA A 65 -10.57 -1.17 12.36
C ALA A 65 -10.89 -2.68 12.47
N LEU A 66 -11.31 -3.12 13.66
CA LEU A 66 -11.63 -4.51 13.94
C LEU A 66 -12.66 -5.06 12.93
N GLY A 67 -12.36 -6.21 12.33
CA GLY A 67 -13.26 -6.86 11.37
C GLY A 67 -13.15 -6.33 9.93
N ARG A 68 -12.22 -5.41 9.64
CA ARG A 68 -11.88 -5.01 8.27
C ARG A 68 -10.44 -5.37 7.92
N THR A 69 -10.23 -5.67 6.65
CA THR A 69 -8.90 -5.73 6.04
C THR A 69 -8.34 -4.32 5.84
N ALA A 70 -7.01 -4.22 5.70
CA ALA A 70 -6.35 -2.95 5.38
C ALA A 70 -6.84 -2.36 4.04
N ASP A 71 -7.17 -3.22 3.07
CA ASP A 71 -7.61 -2.81 1.74
C ASP A 71 -9.04 -2.26 1.78
N GLU A 72 -9.94 -2.88 2.54
CA GLU A 72 -11.30 -2.37 2.74
C GLU A 72 -11.28 -1.01 3.46
N ALA A 73 -10.45 -0.86 4.50
CA ALA A 73 -10.31 0.41 5.21
C ALA A 73 -9.76 1.52 4.28
N LEU A 74 -8.81 1.17 3.41
CA LEU A 74 -8.26 2.09 2.41
C LEU A 74 -9.30 2.50 1.37
N VAL A 75 -10.05 1.54 0.79
CA VAL A 75 -11.09 1.82 -0.21
C VAL A 75 -12.16 2.75 0.35
N GLU A 76 -12.59 2.54 1.59
CA GLU A 76 -13.60 3.38 2.25
C GLU A 76 -13.11 4.81 2.45
N ARG A 77 -11.86 4.98 2.88
CA ARG A 77 -11.25 6.30 2.99
C ARG A 77 -11.19 6.99 1.63
N LEU A 78 -10.67 6.30 0.61
CA LEU A 78 -10.54 6.88 -0.72
C LEU A 78 -11.90 7.24 -1.32
N ARG A 79 -12.93 6.43 -1.07
CA ARG A 79 -14.32 6.73 -1.43
C ARG A 79 -14.79 8.01 -0.74
N ALA A 80 -14.57 8.14 0.57
CA ALA A 80 -14.94 9.34 1.32
C ALA A 80 -14.22 10.62 0.79
N ASP A 81 -12.93 10.50 0.46
CA ASP A 81 -12.16 11.59 -0.13
C ASP A 81 -12.71 12.00 -1.52
N LEU A 82 -13.06 11.02 -2.38
CA LEU A 82 -13.69 11.28 -3.69
C LEU A 82 -15.06 11.96 -3.53
N THR A 83 -15.89 11.50 -2.60
CA THR A 83 -17.18 12.13 -2.28
C THR A 83 -17.01 13.57 -1.82
N ALA A 84 -16.06 13.82 -0.91
CA ALA A 84 -15.78 15.18 -0.43
C ALA A 84 -15.26 16.10 -1.55
N GLY A 85 -14.56 15.54 -2.54
CA GLY A 85 -14.07 16.26 -3.72
C GLY A 85 -15.06 16.36 -4.89
N GLY A 86 -16.28 15.83 -4.77
CA GLY A 86 -17.28 15.82 -5.84
C GLY A 86 -16.97 14.88 -7.01
N ALA A 87 -16.15 13.85 -6.77
CA ALA A 87 -15.70 12.85 -7.76
C ALA A 87 -16.27 11.44 -7.47
N ASP A 88 -17.47 11.35 -6.87
CA ASP A 88 -18.13 10.09 -6.48
C ASP A 88 -18.19 9.03 -7.58
N ALA A 89 -18.39 9.46 -8.84
CA ALA A 89 -18.49 8.57 -10.00
C ALA A 89 -17.22 7.72 -10.24
N GLU A 90 -16.07 8.14 -9.72
CA GLU A 90 -14.79 7.42 -9.88
C GLU A 90 -14.61 6.32 -8.82
N ALA A 91 -15.41 6.31 -7.75
CA ALA A 91 -15.19 5.44 -6.60
C ALA A 91 -15.36 3.94 -6.91
N ASP A 92 -16.10 3.59 -7.95
CA ASP A 92 -16.31 2.20 -8.37
C ASP A 92 -15.04 1.57 -8.96
N ALA A 93 -14.08 2.38 -9.42
CA ALA A 93 -12.79 1.89 -9.90
C ALA A 93 -11.83 1.46 -8.77
N LEU A 94 -12.06 1.90 -7.53
CA LEU A 94 -11.12 1.75 -6.41
C LEU A 94 -10.71 0.29 -6.14
N PRO A 95 -11.61 -0.71 -6.05
CA PRO A 95 -11.19 -2.09 -5.78
C PRO A 95 -10.28 -2.65 -6.88
N GLY A 96 -10.58 -2.34 -8.15
CA GLY A 96 -9.76 -2.75 -9.29
C GLY A 96 -8.38 -2.09 -9.29
N LEU A 97 -8.30 -0.81 -8.92
CA LEU A 97 -7.04 -0.07 -8.81
C LEU A 97 -6.17 -0.60 -7.67
N VAL A 98 -6.76 -0.90 -6.50
CA VAL A 98 -6.05 -1.48 -5.36
C VAL A 98 -5.40 -2.81 -5.76
N ALA A 99 -6.14 -3.70 -6.44
CA ALA A 99 -5.61 -4.97 -6.92
C ALA A 99 -4.50 -4.78 -7.98
N ARG A 100 -4.74 -3.91 -8.98
CA ARG A 100 -3.79 -3.64 -10.06
C ARG A 100 -2.47 -3.05 -9.53
N TYR A 101 -2.55 -1.97 -8.76
CA TYR A 101 -1.38 -1.31 -8.21
C TYR A 101 -0.70 -2.16 -7.14
N GLY A 102 -1.45 -3.00 -6.41
CA GLY A 102 -0.87 -3.98 -5.49
C GLY A 102 0.01 -5.00 -6.22
N ALA A 103 -0.48 -5.55 -7.33
CA ALA A 103 0.30 -6.49 -8.15
C ALA A 103 1.56 -5.83 -8.75
N GLU A 104 1.42 -4.59 -9.25
CA GLU A 104 2.55 -3.84 -9.82
C GLU A 104 3.60 -3.46 -8.76
N ALA A 105 3.17 -2.98 -7.61
CA ALA A 105 4.06 -2.66 -6.51
C ALA A 105 4.82 -3.90 -6.02
N ALA A 106 4.14 -5.04 -5.86
CA ALA A 106 4.77 -6.28 -5.45
C ALA A 106 5.79 -6.81 -6.48
N ARG A 107 5.54 -6.63 -7.79
CA ARG A 107 6.54 -6.98 -8.83
C ARG A 107 7.76 -6.07 -8.74
N THR A 108 7.54 -4.76 -8.78
CA THR A 108 8.64 -3.77 -8.83
C THR A 108 9.52 -3.80 -7.58
N VAL A 109 8.95 -4.02 -6.39
CA VAL A 109 9.74 -4.16 -5.15
C VAL A 109 10.60 -5.42 -5.19
N ARG A 110 10.08 -6.55 -5.66
CA ARG A 110 10.85 -7.79 -5.81
C ARG A 110 11.94 -7.68 -6.87
N GLU A 111 11.68 -6.97 -7.96
CA GLU A 111 12.68 -6.69 -9.00
C GLU A 111 13.81 -5.82 -8.45
N GLN A 112 13.47 -4.77 -7.69
CA GLN A 112 14.47 -3.90 -7.05
C GLN A 112 15.30 -4.61 -5.98
N ALA A 113 14.70 -5.54 -5.22
CA ALA A 113 15.43 -6.32 -4.23
C ALA A 113 16.40 -7.35 -4.83
N ARG A 114 16.29 -7.63 -6.15
CA ARG A 114 17.17 -8.55 -6.88
C ARG A 114 18.31 -7.84 -7.63
N ALA A 115 18.22 -6.52 -7.78
CA ALA A 115 19.18 -5.69 -8.49
C ALA A 115 20.33 -5.26 -7.56
#